data_AF-A0A848SZE7-F1
#
_entry.id   AF-A0A848SZE7-F1
#
_cell.length_a   1.000
_cell.length_b   1.000
_cell.length_c   1.000
_cell.angle_alpha   90.00
_cell.angle_beta   90.00
_cell.angle_gamma   90.00
#
_symmetry.space_group_name_H-M   'P 1'
#
loop_
_entity.id
_entity.type
_entity.pdbx_description
1 polymer ?
#
loop_
_entity_poly.entity_id
_entity_poly.type
_entity_poly.pdbx_seq_one_letter_code
_entity_poly.pdbx_strand_id
1 'polypeptide(L)'
;GFFGIAYYEENKDKLKLVAVDGGNGPVKPSLETVKDGTYAPLSRPLFIYVSSKAIQRPEVVAFVDYYLENAAYLAKDVGYIPMPASEYNAEKAEFSSFSGN
;
A
#
# COMPACT_ATOMS: atom_id res chain seq x y z
N GLY A 1 -8.76 -6.89 -19.18
CA GLY A 1 -8.82 -5.74 -18.25
C GLY A 1 -7.70 -5.85 -17.24
N PHE A 2 -7.58 -4.88 -16.33
CA PHE A 2 -6.63 -4.92 -15.20
C PHE A 2 -7.41 -4.95 -13.88
N PHE A 3 -6.88 -5.65 -12.89
CA PHE A 3 -7.44 -5.81 -11.55
C PHE A 3 -6.32 -6.12 -10.56
N GLY A 4 -6.61 -6.10 -9.26
CA GLY A 4 -5.61 -6.34 -8.21
C GLY A 4 -5.00 -7.75 -8.31
N ILE A 5 -3.69 -7.86 -8.08
CA ILE A 5 -2.95 -9.12 -8.22
C ILE A 5 -3.53 -10.27 -7.37
N ALA A 6 -4.14 -9.97 -6.22
CA ALA A 6 -4.82 -10.95 -5.37
C ALA A 6 -5.91 -11.75 -6.11
N TYR A 7 -6.71 -11.12 -6.98
CA TYR A 7 -7.72 -11.82 -7.78
C TYR A 7 -7.11 -12.80 -8.77
N TYR A 8 -5.92 -12.50 -9.30
CA TYR A 8 -5.17 -13.45 -10.12
C TYR A 8 -4.68 -14.62 -9.27
N GLU A 9 -4.19 -14.36 -8.06
CA GLU A 9 -3.66 -15.41 -7.19
C GLU A 9 -4.71 -16.46 -6.80
N GLU A 10 -5.97 -16.05 -6.64
CA GLU A 10 -7.11 -16.93 -6.38
C GLU A 10 -7.63 -17.69 -7.62
N ASN A 11 -7.25 -17.28 -8.83
CA ASN A 11 -7.81 -17.79 -10.09
C ASN A 11 -6.72 -18.12 -11.15
N LYS A 12 -5.55 -18.57 -10.71
CA LYS A 12 -4.38 -18.86 -11.57
C LYS A 12 -4.66 -19.90 -12.66
N ASP A 13 -5.62 -20.78 -12.44
CA ASP A 13 -6.08 -21.81 -13.38
C ASP A 13 -6.91 -21.24 -14.54
N LYS A 14 -7.57 -20.10 -14.32
CA LYS A 14 -8.50 -19.47 -15.29
C LYS A 14 -7.91 -18.27 -16.00
N LEU A 15 -6.85 -17.69 -15.45
CA LEU A 15 -6.32 -16.39 -15.86
C LEU A 15 -4.87 -16.51 -16.34
N LYS A 16 -4.53 -15.74 -17.37
CA LYS A 16 -3.16 -15.63 -17.90
C LYS A 16 -2.57 -14.28 -17.55
N LEU A 17 -1.42 -14.27 -16.87
CA LEU A 17 -0.65 -13.04 -16.66
C LEU A 17 0.00 -12.54 -17.95
N VAL A 18 -0.03 -11.23 -18.12
CA VAL A 18 0.64 -10.51 -19.20
C VAL A 18 1.61 -9.53 -18.55
N ALA A 19 2.83 -9.47 -19.08
CA ALA A 19 3.83 -8.49 -18.63
C ALA A 19 3.46 -7.09 -19.15
N VAL A 20 3.78 -6.06 -18.37
CA VAL A 20 3.51 -4.65 -18.72
C VAL A 20 4.85 -3.95 -18.91
N ASP A 21 4.97 -3.19 -20.00
CA ASP A 21 6.13 -2.35 -20.27
C ASP A 21 5.81 -0.90 -19.87
N GLY A 22 6.51 -0.42 -18.84
CA GLY A 22 6.43 0.96 -18.34
C GLY A 22 7.50 1.89 -18.91
N GLY A 23 8.26 1.46 -19.93
CA GLY A 23 9.36 2.21 -20.56
C GLY A 23 10.75 1.61 -20.35
N ASN A 24 10.87 0.55 -19.55
CA ASN A 24 12.13 -0.16 -19.26
C ASN A 24 12.09 -1.64 -19.67
N GLY A 25 11.13 -2.01 -20.52
CA GLY A 25 10.89 -3.38 -20.93
C GLY A 25 9.78 -4.06 -20.11
N PRO A 26 9.30 -5.23 -20.58
CA PRO A 26 8.15 -5.91 -19.99
C PRO A 26 8.47 -6.56 -18.65
N VAL A 27 7.74 -6.16 -17.61
CA VAL A 27 7.82 -6.72 -16.25
C VAL A 27 6.52 -7.46 -15.90
N LYS A 28 6.62 -8.65 -15.30
CA LYS A 28 5.44 -9.37 -14.79
C LYS A 28 5.09 -8.89 -13.38
N PRO A 29 3.79 -8.84 -13.04
CA PRO A 29 3.39 -8.56 -11.66
C PRO A 29 3.79 -9.72 -10.74
N SER A 30 4.43 -9.40 -9.62
CA SER A 30 4.68 -10.30 -8.49
C SER A 30 4.74 -9.48 -7.21
N LEU A 31 4.75 -10.14 -6.04
CA LEU A 31 4.96 -9.45 -4.77
C LEU A 31 6.27 -8.65 -4.76
N GLU A 32 7.32 -9.22 -5.34
CA GLU A 32 8.65 -8.60 -5.41
C GLU A 32 8.65 -7.37 -6.33
N THR A 33 8.16 -7.53 -7.57
CA THR A 33 8.19 -6.44 -8.56
C THR A 33 7.23 -5.30 -8.24
N VAL A 34 6.16 -5.58 -7.49
CA VAL A 34 5.29 -4.51 -6.97
C VAL A 34 5.95 -3.79 -5.79
N LYS A 35 6.60 -4.54 -4.89
CA LYS A 35 7.20 -3.98 -3.67
C LYS A 35 8.45 -3.14 -3.96
N ASP A 36 9.25 -3.51 -4.95
CA ASP A 36 10.45 -2.75 -5.35
C ASP A 36 10.14 -1.65 -6.39
N GLY A 37 8.89 -1.54 -6.84
CA GLY A 37 8.43 -0.53 -7.79
C GLY A 37 8.78 -0.81 -9.25
N THR A 38 9.42 -1.94 -9.58
CA THR A 38 9.80 -2.28 -10.96
C THR A 38 8.60 -2.63 -11.84
N TYR A 39 7.48 -3.08 -11.25
CA TYR A 39 6.21 -3.26 -11.95
C TYR A 39 5.44 -1.93 -12.06
N ALA A 40 5.82 -1.12 -13.04
CA ALA A 40 5.18 0.15 -13.35
C ALA A 40 4.39 0.10 -14.68
N PRO A 41 3.32 0.90 -14.86
CA PRO A 41 2.77 1.91 -13.95
C PRO A 41 1.60 1.41 -13.09
N LEU A 42 1.32 0.09 -13.10
CA LEU A 42 0.13 -0.46 -12.47
C LEU A 42 0.28 -0.76 -10.97
N SER A 43 1.51 -0.69 -10.43
CA SER A 43 1.73 -0.57 -8.97
C SER A 43 1.51 0.88 -8.55
N ARG A 44 0.68 1.10 -7.53
CA ARG A 44 0.49 2.43 -6.96
C ARG A 44 0.40 2.38 -5.43
N PRO A 45 1.00 3.34 -4.72
CA PRO A 45 0.74 3.51 -3.30
C PRO A 45 -0.72 3.95 -3.06
N LEU A 46 -1.23 3.62 -1.88
CA LEU A 46 -2.50 4.14 -1.39
C LEU A 46 -2.23 5.11 -0.24
N PHE A 47 -2.95 6.21 -0.24
CA PHE A 47 -2.80 7.26 0.76
C PHE A 47 -4.09 7.46 1.52
N ILE A 48 -3.96 7.78 2.81
CA ILE A 48 -5.01 8.40 3.61
C ILE A 48 -4.67 9.88 3.78
N TYR A 49 -5.68 10.74 3.77
CA TYR A 49 -5.50 12.18 3.93
C TYR A 49 -6.13 12.63 5.24
N VAL A 50 -5.30 13.04 6.18
CA VAL A 50 -5.76 13.48 7.51
C VAL A 50 -5.93 14.99 7.51
N SER A 51 -7.10 15.47 7.90
CA SER A 51 -7.36 16.90 8.01
C SER A 51 -6.62 17.52 9.20
N SER A 52 -5.92 18.63 8.97
CA SER A 52 -5.26 19.42 10.02
C SER A 52 -6.21 20.00 11.07
N LYS A 53 -7.51 20.11 10.76
CA LYS A 53 -8.53 20.46 11.76
C LYS A 53 -8.97 19.24 12.56
N ALA A 54 -9.06 18.08 11.91
CA ALA A 54 -9.57 16.86 12.54
C ALA A 54 -8.61 16.30 13.60
N ILE A 55 -7.29 16.53 13.47
CA ILE A 55 -6.28 16.13 14.46
C ILE A 55 -6.46 16.81 15.83
N GLN A 56 -7.26 17.88 15.94
CA GLN A 56 -7.62 18.46 17.23
C GLN A 56 -8.50 17.53 18.08
N ARG A 57 -9.08 16.50 17.45
CA ARG A 57 -9.88 15.48 18.13
C ARG A 57 -8.99 14.28 18.45
N PRO A 58 -8.83 13.92 19.75
CA PRO A 58 -7.93 12.85 20.14
C PRO A 58 -8.31 11.49 19.54
N GLU A 59 -9.60 11.23 19.31
CA GLU A 59 -10.07 10.00 18.68
C GLU A 59 -9.63 9.85 17.21
N VAL A 60 -9.39 10.97 16.50
CA VAL A 60 -8.86 10.93 15.13
C VAL A 60 -7.39 10.54 15.15
N VAL A 61 -6.62 11.11 16.07
CA VAL A 61 -5.19 10.80 16.22
C VAL A 61 -5.01 9.33 16.60
N ALA A 62 -5.75 8.87 17.61
CA ALA A 62 -5.74 7.46 18.03
C ALA A 62 -6.12 6.49 16.91
N PHE A 63 -7.09 6.85 16.06
CA PHE A 63 -7.48 6.04 14.91
C PHE A 63 -6.35 5.93 13.88
N VAL A 64 -5.68 7.04 13.55
CA VAL A 64 -4.61 7.05 12.56
C VAL A 64 -3.36 6.32 13.09
N ASP A 65 -3.04 6.48 14.37
CA ASP A 65 -1.97 5.71 15.03
C ASP A 65 -2.25 4.21 14.95
N TYR A 66 -3.47 3.79 15.36
CA TYR A 66 -3.89 2.40 15.23
C TYR A 66 -3.84 1.90 13.78
N TYR A 67 -4.30 2.71 12.83
CA TYR A 67 -4.23 2.37 11.41
C TYR A 67 -2.77 2.12 10.98
N LEU A 68 -1.84 3.01 11.28
CA LEU A 68 -0.43 2.88 10.89
C LEU A 68 0.29 1.74 11.61
N GLU A 69 -0.06 1.46 12.86
CA GLU A 69 0.44 0.30 13.62
C GLU A 69 0.00 -1.04 13.01
N ASN A 70 -1.21 -1.09 12.46
CA ASN A 70 -1.84 -2.34 11.98
C ASN A 70 -1.86 -2.47 10.45
N ALA A 71 -1.50 -1.42 9.71
CA ALA A 71 -1.64 -1.36 8.25
C ALA A 71 -0.92 -2.49 7.52
N ALA A 72 0.26 -2.92 7.99
CA ALA A 72 0.99 -4.03 7.39
C ALA A 72 0.24 -5.37 7.47
N TYR A 73 -0.49 -5.59 8.56
CA TYR A 73 -1.32 -6.78 8.75
C TYR A 73 -2.62 -6.66 7.95
N LEU A 74 -3.33 -5.53 8.10
CA LEU A 74 -4.60 -5.28 7.43
C LEU A 74 -4.46 -5.32 5.89
N ALA A 75 -3.38 -4.77 5.35
CA ALA A 75 -3.11 -4.81 3.91
C ALA A 75 -3.10 -6.24 3.38
N LYS A 76 -2.42 -7.17 4.08
CA LYS A 76 -2.37 -8.58 3.66
C LYS A 76 -3.74 -9.24 3.72
N ASP A 77 -4.50 -8.98 4.78
CA ASP A 77 -5.81 -9.59 5.02
C ASP A 77 -6.81 -9.25 3.90
N VAL A 78 -6.70 -8.05 3.31
CA VAL A 78 -7.55 -7.59 2.21
C VAL A 78 -6.91 -7.71 0.82
N GLY A 79 -5.80 -8.47 0.68
CA GLY A 79 -5.17 -8.76 -0.61
C GLY A 79 -4.30 -7.64 -1.20
N TYR A 80 -3.89 -6.68 -0.36
CA TYR A 80 -2.89 -5.67 -0.71
C TYR A 80 -1.48 -6.09 -0.29
N ILE A 81 -0.49 -5.46 -0.92
CA ILE A 81 0.92 -5.68 -0.64
C ILE A 81 1.36 -4.68 0.44
N PRO A 82 1.85 -5.13 1.60
CA PRO A 82 2.33 -4.23 2.64
C PRO A 82 3.63 -3.54 2.23
N MET A 83 3.79 -2.30 2.66
CA MET A 83 5.02 -1.54 2.48
C MET A 83 6.17 -2.12 3.32
N PRO A 84 7.44 -1.81 3.01
CA PRO A 84 8.55 -2.05 3.92
C PRO A 84 8.31 -1.48 5.32
N ALA A 85 8.79 -2.17 6.37
CA ALA A 85 8.62 -1.72 7.76
C ALA A 85 9.25 -0.33 8.02
N SER A 86 10.31 0.01 7.30
CA SER A 86 10.95 1.34 7.35
C SER A 86 10.01 2.45 6.89
N GLU A 87 9.18 2.21 5.89
CA GLU A 87 8.22 3.19 5.39
C GLU A 87 7.09 3.41 6.41
N TYR A 88 6.52 2.34 6.98
CA TYR A 88 5.55 2.49 8.07
C TYR A 88 6.12 3.26 9.27
N ASN A 89 7.40 3.07 9.60
CA ASN A 89 8.04 3.83 10.67
C ASN A 89 8.23 5.31 10.31
N ALA A 90 8.55 5.60 9.05
CA ALA A 90 8.65 6.98 8.57
C ALA A 90 7.28 7.68 8.63
N GLU A 91 6.21 7.03 8.15
CA GLU A 91 4.85 7.57 8.18
C GLU A 91 4.34 7.81 9.61
N LYS A 92 4.64 6.90 10.55
CA LYS A 92 4.33 7.12 11.97
C LYS A 92 5.04 8.35 12.53
N ALA A 93 6.34 8.50 12.23
CA ALA A 93 7.10 9.66 12.71
C ALA A 93 6.59 10.98 12.10
N GLU A 94 6.24 10.97 10.80
CA GLU A 94 5.65 12.12 10.13
C GLU A 94 4.29 12.47 10.74
N PHE A 95 3.43 11.47 10.99
CA PHE A 95 2.14 11.70 11.61
C PHE A 95 2.23 12.19 13.05
N SER A 96 3.16 11.68 13.87
CA SER A 96 3.42 12.20 15.22
C SER A 96 3.84 13.67 15.16
N SER A 97 4.77 14.02 14.26
CA SER A 97 5.19 15.42 14.06
C SER A 97 4.04 16.31 13.57
N PHE A 98 3.16 15.80 12.72
CA PHE A 98 2.01 16.53 12.19
C PHE A 98 0.89 16.73 13.23
N SER A 99 0.66 15.72 14.08
CA SER A 99 -0.39 15.74 15.11
C SER A 99 0.03 16.46 16.40
N GLY A 100 1.32 16.72 16.59
CA GLY A 100 1.86 17.45 17.75
C GLY A 100 2.12 16.57 18.96
N ASN A 101 2.36 15.27 18.75
CA ASN A 101 2.59 14.26 19.77
C ASN A 101 4.04 13.76 19.79
#